data_AF-A0A0Q7F070-F1
#
_entry.id   AF-A0A0Q7F070-F1
#
_cell.length_a   1.000
_cell.length_b   1.000
_cell.length_c   1.000
_cell.angle_alpha   90.00
_cell.angle_beta   90.00
_cell.angle_gamma   90.00
#
_symmetry.space_group_name_H-M   'P 1'
#
loop_
_entity.id
_entity.type
_entity.pdbx_description
1 polymer ?
#
loop_
_entity_poly.entity_id
_entity_poly.type
_entity_poly.pdbx_seq_one_letter_code
_entity_poly.pdbx_strand_id
1 'polypeptide(L)'
;MAPLVGFVFYVLNAILSLLVFALIANAILSWLVAFDVINLRNQFVYNVARFLDAVTRPVLAPFQKIIPSLGGVDISPVIAILVISGIQRYLLPAAAGALMGLG
;
A
#
# COMPACT_ATOMS: atom_id res chain seq x y z
N MET A 1 -22.70 5.07 20.58
CA MET A 1 -22.05 4.25 19.53
C MET A 1 -21.14 5.05 18.59
N ALA A 2 -21.47 6.31 18.25
CA ALA A 2 -20.68 7.13 17.32
C ALA A 2 -19.16 7.24 17.63
N PRO A 3 -18.68 7.39 18.88
CA PRO A 3 -17.25 7.49 19.16
C PRO A 3 -16.47 6.19 18.85
N LEU A 4 -17.10 5.03 19.11
CA LEU A 4 -16.50 3.72 18.84
C LEU A 4 -16.36 3.51 17.33
N VAL A 5 -17.41 3.83 16.57
CA VAL A 5 -17.39 3.78 15.11
C VAL A 5 -16.30 4.69 14.57
N GLY A 6 -16.26 5.95 15.00
CA GLY A 6 -15.21 6.90 14.60
C GLY A 6 -13.79 6.39 14.87
N PHE A 7 -13.56 5.78 16.04
CA PHE A 7 -12.27 5.19 16.38
C PHE A 7 -11.88 4.02 15.45
N VAL A 8 -12.82 3.12 15.12
CA VAL A 8 -12.56 2.02 14.19
C VAL A 8 -12.16 2.55 12.80
N PHE A 9 -12.90 3.53 12.27
CA PHE A 9 -12.57 4.14 10.98
C PHE A 9 -11.23 4.88 11.00
N TYR A 10 -10.88 5.53 12.12
CA TYR A 10 -9.55 6.12 12.32
C TYR A 10 -8.44 5.06 12.24
N VAL A 11 -8.57 3.94 12.95
CA VAL A 11 -7.58 2.86 12.93
C VAL A 11 -7.47 2.25 11.53
N LEU A 12 -8.59 2.00 10.85
CA LEU A 12 -8.59 1.51 9.46
C LEU A 12 -7.87 2.47 8.52
N ASN A 13 -8.14 3.77 8.62
CA ASN A 13 -7.47 4.76 7.79
C ASN A 13 -5.96 4.82 8.07
N ALA A 14 -5.55 4.69 9.34
CA ALA A 14 -4.15 4.64 9.73
C ALA A 14 -3.42 3.42 9.14
N ILE A 15 -4.05 2.23 9.19
CA ILE A 15 -3.50 1.01 8.60
C ILE A 15 -3.33 1.15 7.08
N LEU A 16 -4.34 1.68 6.38
CA LEU A 16 -4.26 1.92 4.93
C LEU A 16 -3.15 2.93 4.60
N SER A 17 -2.97 3.96 5.43
CA SER A 17 -1.91 4.96 5.25
C SER A 17 -0.52 4.33 5.42
N LEU A 18 -0.33 3.49 6.44
CA LEU A 18 0.92 2.75 6.64
C LEU A 18 1.21 1.81 5.46
N LEU A 19 0.17 1.16 4.93
CA LEU A 19 0.31 0.31 3.75
C LEU A 19 0.72 1.11 2.51
N VAL A 20 0.17 2.32 2.32
CA VAL A 20 0.62 3.24 1.24
C VAL A 20 2.08 3.61 1.41
N PHE A 21 2.53 3.96 2.62
CA PHE A 21 3.95 4.22 2.86
C PHE A 21 4.84 3.00 2.56
N ALA A 22 4.40 1.80 2.94
CA ALA A 22 5.12 0.57 2.62
C ALA A 22 5.18 0.32 1.11
N LEU A 23 4.09 0.57 0.36
CA LEU A 23 4.05 0.46 -1.10
C LEU A 23 5.00 1.45 -1.76
N ILE A 24 5.04 2.70 -1.28
CA ILE A 24 5.97 3.73 -1.78
C ILE A 24 7.41 3.30 -1.49
N ALA A 25 7.72 2.88 -0.26
CA ALA A 25 9.06 2.43 0.11
C ALA A 25 9.50 1.22 -0.73
N ASN A 26 8.60 0.26 -0.97
CA ASN A 26 8.88 -0.90 -1.82
C ASN A 26 9.13 -0.49 -3.28
N ALA A 27 8.32 0.43 -3.83
CA ALA A 27 8.50 0.93 -5.18
C ALA A 27 9.85 1.64 -5.35
N ILE A 28 10.18 2.56 -4.44
CA ILE A 28 11.47 3.26 -4.43
C ILE A 28 12.62 2.26 -4.34
N LEU A 29 12.55 1.30 -3.40
CA LEU A 29 13.59 0.30 -3.23
C LEU A 29 13.76 -0.55 -4.50
N SER A 30 12.64 -0.95 -5.14
CA SER A 30 12.67 -1.70 -6.39
C SER A 30 13.38 -0.92 -7.51
N TRP A 31 13.14 0.39 -7.61
CA TRP A 31 13.79 1.25 -8.61
C TRP A 31 15.26 1.46 -8.30
N LEU A 32 15.61 1.68 -7.03
CA LEU A 32 17.01 1.81 -6.63
C LEU A 32 17.83 0.54 -6.93
N VAL A 33 17.22 -0.64 -6.78
CA VAL A 33 17.86 -1.91 -7.17
C VAL A 33 17.89 -2.07 -8.69
N ALA A 34 16.80 -1.78 -9.39
CA ALA A 34 16.70 -1.95 -10.85
C ALA A 34 17.64 -1.03 -11.64
N PHE A 35 17.94 0.16 -11.11
CA PHE A 35 18.88 1.12 -11.69
C PHE A 35 20.29 1.03 -11.09
N ASP A 36 20.63 -0.07 -10.42
CA ASP A 36 21.95 -0.33 -9.81
C ASP A 36 22.43 0.77 -8.84
N VAL A 37 21.52 1.54 -8.24
CA VAL A 37 21.84 2.56 -7.24
C VAL A 37 22.22 1.93 -5.90
N ILE A 38 21.56 0.82 -5.54
CA ILE A 38 21.83 0.06 -4.32
C ILE A 38 21.90 -1.45 -4.63
N ASN A 39 22.64 -2.19 -3.81
CA ASN A 39 22.88 -3.62 -4.03
C ASN A 39 22.30 -4.49 -2.90
N LEU A 40 21.56 -5.54 -3.28
CA LEU A 40 20.99 -6.54 -2.37
C LEU A 40 22.03 -7.45 -1.70
N ARG A 41 23.32 -7.38 -2.06
CA ARG A 41 24.42 -8.04 -1.34
C ARG A 41 24.59 -7.50 0.07
N ASN A 42 24.16 -6.27 0.33
CA ASN A 42 24.12 -5.74 1.69
C ASN A 42 22.96 -6.39 2.46
N GLN A 43 23.30 -7.12 3.54
CA GLN A 43 22.33 -7.85 4.35
C GLN A 43 21.20 -6.96 4.90
N PHE A 44 21.51 -5.70 5.25
CA PHE A 44 20.51 -4.75 5.72
C PHE A 44 19.49 -4.44 4.62
N VAL A 45 19.97 -4.06 3.42
CA VAL A 45 19.11 -3.74 2.27
C VAL A 45 18.26 -4.94 1.89
N TYR A 46 18.85 -6.14 1.87
CA TYR A 46 18.13 -7.38 1.58
C TYR A 46 17.01 -7.67 2.58
N ASN A 47 17.27 -7.50 3.88
CA ASN A 47 16.27 -7.72 4.92
C ASN A 47 15.12 -6.70 4.81
N VAL A 48 15.42 -5.43 4.53
CA VAL A 48 14.42 -4.38 4.29
C VAL A 48 13.59 -4.71 3.05
N ALA A 49 14.23 -5.10 1.96
CA ALA A 49 13.54 -5.49 0.72
C ALA A 49 12.57 -6.65 0.95
N ARG A 50 13.04 -7.70 1.63
CA ARG A 50 12.23 -8.87 1.96
C ARG A 50 11.03 -8.50 2.85
N PHE A 51 11.24 -7.64 3.84
CA PHE A 51 10.16 -7.19 4.71
C PHE A 51 9.10 -6.39 3.94
N LEU A 52 9.54 -5.42 3.13
CA LEU A 52 8.63 -4.60 2.33
C LEU A 52 7.87 -5.44 1.31
N ASP A 53 8.53 -6.39 0.64
CA ASP A 53 7.87 -7.33 -0.26
C ASP A 53 6.83 -8.17 0.50
N ALA A 54 7.17 -8.75 1.66
CA ALA A 54 6.23 -9.55 2.44
C ALA A 54 4.97 -8.78 2.86
N VAL A 55 5.11 -7.50 3.24
CA VAL A 55 3.99 -6.64 3.65
C VAL A 55 3.15 -6.20 2.45
N THR A 56 3.79 -5.87 1.32
CA THR A 56 3.11 -5.27 0.17
C THR A 56 2.59 -6.28 -0.84
N ARG A 57 3.18 -7.48 -0.91
CA ARG A 57 2.83 -8.53 -1.89
C ARG A 57 1.38 -8.98 -1.88
N PRO A 58 0.67 -9.12 -0.73
CA PRO A 58 -0.76 -9.44 -0.74
C PRO A 58 -1.60 -8.42 -1.51
N VAL A 59 -1.16 -7.16 -1.52
CA VAL A 59 -1.81 -6.05 -2.23
C VAL A 59 -1.31 -5.98 -3.67
N LEU A 60 0.01 -6.09 -3.90
CA LEU A 60 0.62 -5.93 -5.22
C LEU A 60 0.38 -7.12 -6.16
N ALA A 61 0.37 -8.36 -5.65
CA ALA A 61 0.30 -9.55 -6.49
C ALA A 61 -0.95 -9.61 -7.39
N PRO A 62 -2.16 -9.22 -6.93
CA PRO A 62 -3.31 -9.07 -7.81
C PRO A 62 -3.09 -8.07 -8.96
N PHE A 63 -2.46 -6.93 -8.69
CA PHE A 63 -2.20 -5.91 -9.72
C PHE A 63 -1.13 -6.37 -10.72
N GLN A 64 -0.05 -6.99 -10.24
CA GLN A 64 1.05 -7.52 -11.08
C GLN A 64 0.60 -8.64 -12.03
N LYS A 65 -0.50 -9.35 -11.73
CA LYS A 65 -1.09 -10.33 -12.66
C LYS A 65 -1.77 -9.70 -13.86
N ILE A 66 -2.22 -8.45 -13.71
CA ILE A 66 -3.00 -7.72 -14.72
C ILE A 66 -2.09 -6.74 -15.46
N ILE A 67 -1.14 -6.14 -14.75
CA ILE A 67 -0.29 -5.07 -15.25
C ILE A 67 1.09 -5.64 -15.61
N PRO A 68 1.50 -5.59 -16.88
CA PRO A 68 2.84 -6.00 -17.27
C PRO A 68 3.88 -4.99 -16.76
N SER A 69 5.08 -5.49 -16.44
CA SER A 69 6.24 -4.66 -16.10
C SER A 69 6.60 -3.76 -17.28
N LEU A 70 6.76 -2.46 -17.06
CA LEU A 70 7.14 -1.51 -18.10
C LEU A 70 8.64 -1.22 -18.03
N GLY A 71 9.40 -1.64 -19.04
CA GLY A 71 10.84 -1.36 -19.11
C GLY A 71 11.64 -1.93 -17.93
N GLY A 72 11.24 -3.09 -17.40
CA GLY A 72 11.87 -3.70 -16.22
C GLY A 72 11.45 -3.09 -14.88
N VAL A 73 10.56 -2.10 -14.89
CA VAL A 73 10.06 -1.42 -13.70
C VAL A 73 8.59 -1.80 -13.43
N ASP A 74 8.29 -2.14 -12.18
CA ASP A 74 6.93 -2.43 -11.74
C ASP A 74 6.16 -1.13 -11.45
N ILE A 75 5.07 -0.91 -12.20
CA ILE A 75 4.15 0.22 -12.02
C ILE A 75 2.94 -0.13 -11.14
N SER A 76 2.79 -1.39 -10.76
CA SER A 76 1.70 -1.88 -9.90
C SER A 76 1.55 -1.12 -8.58
N PRO A 77 2.64 -0.65 -7.90
CA PRO A 77 2.51 0.15 -6.69
C PRO A 77 1.73 1.44 -6.90
N VAL A 78 1.88 2.11 -8.05
CA VAL A 78 1.16 3.35 -8.35
C VAL A 78 -0.35 3.08 -8.42
N ILE A 79 -0.75 2.02 -9.12
CA ILE A 79 -2.16 1.65 -9.25
C ILE A 79 -2.74 1.20 -7.91
N ALA A 80 -1.99 0.41 -7.13
CA ALA A 80 -2.40 0.01 -5.77
C ALA A 80 -2.64 1.23 -4.87
N ILE A 81 -1.73 2.22 -4.89
CA ILE A 81 -1.86 3.46 -4.11
C ILE A 81 -3.09 4.26 -4.54
N LEU A 82 -3.36 4.36 -5.85
CA LEU A 82 -4.55 5.05 -6.36
C LEU A 82 -5.84 4.38 -5.87
N VAL A 83 -5.91 3.05 -5.90
CA VAL A 83 -7.05 2.30 -5.39
C VAL A 83 -7.23 2.52 -3.89
N ILE A 84 -6.17 2.38 -3.10
CA ILE A 84 -6.24 2.61 -1.64
C ILE A 84 -6.65 4.05 -1.33
N SER A 85 -6.10 5.03 -2.06
CA SER A 85 -6.49 6.45 -1.89
C SER A 85 -7.96 6.68 -2.21
N GLY A 86 -8.49 6.00 -3.23
CA GLY A 86 -9.92 6.02 -3.55
C GLY A 86 -10.78 5.42 -2.44
N ILE A 87 -10.34 4.30 -1.86
CA ILE A 87 -11.00 3.68 -0.70
C ILE A 87 -11.03 4.66 0.49
N GLN A 88 -9.90 5.30 0.80
CA GLN A 88 -9.79 6.24 1.92
C GLN A 88 -10.63 7.51 1.73
N ARG A 89 -10.67 8.06 0.51
CA ARG A 89 -11.36 9.34 0.24
C ARG A 89 -12.85 9.20 0.01
N TYR A 90 -13.30 8.09 -0.58
CA TYR A 90 -14.69 7.95 -1.01
C TYR A 90 -15.42 6.83 -0.26
N LEU A 91 -14.84 5.63 -0.17
CA LEU A 91 -15.56 4.47 0.35
C LEU A 91 -15.61 4.42 1.88
N LEU A 92 -14.50 4.69 2.57
CA LEU A 92 -14.45 4.69 4.03
C LEU A 92 -15.38 5.74 4.66
N PRO A 93 -15.39 7.02 4.21
CA PRO A 93 -16.31 8.02 4.76
C PRO A 93 -17.76 7.68 4.49
N ALA A 94 -18.08 7.15 3.30
CA ALA A 94 -19.44 6.72 2.96
C ALA A 94 -19.92 5.58 3.88
N ALA A 95 -19.07 4.58 4.13
CA ALA A 95 -19.40 3.48 5.04
C ALA A 95 -19.56 3.96 6.49
N ALA A 96 -18.72 4.88 6.96
CA ALA A 96 -18.84 5.47 8.29
C ALA A 96 -20.16 6.24 8.45
N GLY A 97 -20.51 7.08 7.47
CA GLY A 97 -21.77 7.83 7.46
C GLY A 97 -22.99 6.93 7.47
N ALA A 98 -22.99 5.86 6.66
CA ALA A 98 -24.08 4.88 6.64
C ALA A 98 -24.26 4.20 8.01
N LEU A 99 -23.16 3.72 8.63
CA LEU A 99 -23.23 3.06 9.95
C LEU A 99 -23.68 4.00 11.06
N MET A 100 -23.30 5.28 11.02
CA MET A 100 -23.72 6.27 12.01
C MET A 100 -25.17 6.73 11.81
N GLY A 101 -25.69 6.74 10.59
CA GLY A 101 -27.08 7.11 10.29
C GLY A 101 -28.11 6.00 10.53
N LEU A 102 -27.65 4.75 10.73
CA LEU A 102 -28.49 3.59 11.03
C LEU A 102 -28.78 3.39 12.53
N GLY A 103 -28.19 4.20 13.42
CA GLY A 103 -28.36 4.13 14.88
C GLY A 103 -28.87 5.42 15.47
#